data_AF-A0A4Z0GIU1-F1
#
_entry.id   AF-A0A4Z0GIU1-F1
#
_cell.length_a   1.000
_cell.length_b   1.000
_cell.length_c   1.000
_cell.angle_alpha   90.00
_cell.angle_beta   90.00
_cell.angle_gamma   90.00
#
_symmetry.space_group_name_H-M   'P 1'
#
loop_
_entity.id
_entity.type
_entity.pdbx_description
1 polymer ?
#
loop_
_entity_poly.entity_id
_entity_poly.type
_entity_poly.pdbx_seq_one_letter_code
_entity_poly.pdbx_strand_id
1 'polypeptide(L)' 'MTEPRCPECGTTGLEHIVYEESVQSSPIGDPWFNVAFCDHCGHIYGVFAKTVHRPSSSIPPVPKHYYT' A
#
# COMPACT_ATOMS: atom_id res chain seq x y z
N MET A 1 5.32 25.47 9.38
CA MET A 1 5.65 24.13 8.86
C MET A 1 6.17 24.32 7.45
N THR A 2 7.30 23.72 7.11
CA THR A 2 7.85 23.78 5.74
C THR A 2 7.12 22.74 4.90
N GLU A 3 6.55 23.15 3.78
CA GLU A 3 5.93 22.23 2.83
C GLU A 3 7.00 21.29 2.25
N PRO A 4 6.68 20.00 2.07
CA PRO A 4 7.63 19.07 1.48
C PRO A 4 7.92 19.47 0.04
N ARG A 5 9.19 19.36 -0.35
CA ARG A 5 9.68 19.70 -1.68
C ARG A 5 10.23 18.47 -2.37
N CYS A 6 9.82 18.25 -3.62
CA CYS A 6 10.41 17.22 -4.46
C CYS A 6 11.89 17.55 -4.73
N PRO A 7 12.84 16.63 -4.45
CA PRO A 7 14.26 16.88 -4.67
C PRO A 7 14.64 16.96 -6.15
N GLU A 8 13.86 16.33 -7.05
CA GLU A 8 14.15 16.28 -8.48
C GLU A 8 13.60 17.48 -9.25
N CYS A 9 12.28 17.76 -9.13
CA CYS A 9 11.64 18.82 -9.91
C CYS A 9 11.43 20.12 -9.12
N GLY A 10 11.60 20.08 -7.80
CA GLY A 10 11.47 21.24 -6.94
C GLY A 10 10.03 21.67 -6.64
N THR A 11 9.01 20.94 -7.10
CA THR A 11 7.61 21.23 -6.73
C THR A 11 7.44 21.14 -5.22
N THR A 12 6.61 22.01 -4.65
CA THR A 12 6.39 22.14 -3.21
C THR A 12 4.92 21.91 -2.90
N GLY A 13 4.63 21.14 -1.86
CA GLY A 13 3.27 20.81 -1.46
C GLY A 13 3.12 19.32 -1.18
N LEU A 14 2.26 19.00 -0.22
CA LEU A 14 1.99 17.61 0.16
C LEU A 14 1.04 16.94 -0.85
N GLU A 15 0.23 17.73 -1.55
CA GLU A 15 -0.61 17.33 -2.68
C GLU A 15 0.17 16.70 -3.84
N HIS A 16 1.45 17.04 -3.97
CA HIS A 16 2.34 16.50 -5.00
C HIS A 16 3.01 15.19 -4.61
N ILE A 17 2.77 14.69 -3.39
CA ILE A 17 3.27 13.40 -2.92
C ILE A 17 2.08 12.43 -2.91
N VAL A 18 1.91 11.73 -4.02
CA VAL A 18 0.82 10.77 -4.21
C VAL A 18 1.33 9.35 -3.97
N TYR A 19 0.40 8.41 -3.78
CA TYR A 19 0.73 6.99 -3.76
C TYR A 19 -0.19 6.21 -4.70
N GLU A 20 0.34 5.15 -5.29
CA GLU A 20 -0.42 4.17 -6.07
C GLU A 20 -0.28 2.78 -5.46
N GLU A 21 -1.38 2.03 -5.50
CA GLU A 21 -1.42 0.63 -5.08
C GLU A 21 -0.83 -0.28 -6.17
N SER A 22 -0.15 -1.35 -5.77
CA SER A 22 0.41 -2.31 -6.71
C SER A 22 -0.69 -2.99 -7.54
N VAL A 23 -0.45 -3.12 -8.85
CA VAL A 23 -1.32 -3.87 -9.78
C VAL A 23 -1.53 -5.32 -9.32
N GLN A 24 -0.52 -5.91 -8.68
CA GLN A 24 -0.60 -7.26 -8.13
C GLN A 24 -1.30 -7.23 -6.78
N SER A 25 -2.32 -8.08 -6.64
CA SER A 25 -3.03 -8.31 -5.39
C SER A 25 -2.67 -9.67 -4.80
N SER A 26 -2.85 -9.81 -3.50
CA SER A 26 -2.84 -11.10 -2.81
C SER A 26 -4.01 -11.95 -3.36
N PRO A 27 -4.01 -13.27 -3.10
CA PRO A 27 -5.16 -14.12 -3.44
C PRO A 27 -6.50 -13.66 -2.82
N ILE A 28 -6.44 -12.79 -1.80
CA ILE A 28 -7.59 -12.25 -1.06
C ILE A 28 -7.99 -10.86 -1.61
N GLY A 29 -7.25 -10.31 -2.58
CA GLY A 29 -7.56 -9.05 -3.26
C GLY A 29 -6.82 -7.81 -2.73
N ASP A 30 -6.03 -7.93 -1.67
CA ASP A 30 -5.24 -6.81 -1.14
C ASP A 30 -4.00 -6.52 -1.99
N PRO A 31 -3.73 -5.27 -2.40
CA PRO A 31 -2.49 -4.91 -3.07
C PRO A 31 -1.27 -5.21 -2.19
N TRP A 32 -0.18 -5.69 -2.79
CA TRP A 32 1.03 -6.11 -2.09
C TRP A 32 1.81 -4.93 -1.49
N PHE A 33 1.87 -3.81 -2.20
CA PHE A 33 2.61 -2.63 -1.77
C PHE A 33 2.03 -1.36 -2.38
N ASN A 34 2.37 -0.23 -1.79
CA ASN A 34 2.10 1.10 -2.31
C ASN A 34 3.42 1.76 -2.72
N VAL A 35 3.42 2.50 -3.82
CA VAL A 35 4.55 3.31 -4.25
C VAL A 35 4.19 4.76 -4.03
N ALA A 36 4.96 5.50 -3.22
CA ALA A 36 4.80 6.95 -3.11
C ALA A 36 5.74 7.66 -4.06
N PHE A 37 5.22 8.61 -4.84
CA PHE A 37 5.98 9.32 -5.85
C PHE A 37 5.48 10.75 -6.05
N CYS A 38 6.28 11.56 -6.74
CA CYS A 38 5.89 12.90 -7.14
C CYS A 38 4.99 12.85 -8.38
N ASP A 39 3.80 13.43 -8.32
CA ASP A 39 2.85 13.46 -9.44
C ASP A 39 3.35 14.29 -10.65
N HIS A 40 4.25 15.25 -10.40
CA HIS A 40 4.77 16.15 -11.43
C HIS A 40 5.93 15.57 -12.24
N CYS A 41 6.83 14.79 -11.61
CA CYS A 41 8.04 14.27 -12.28
C CYS A 41 8.27 12.77 -12.12
N GLY A 42 7.47 12.07 -11.31
CA GLY A 42 7.60 10.63 -11.08
C GLY A 42 8.71 10.24 -10.11
N HIS A 43 9.36 11.18 -9.41
CA HIS A 43 10.38 10.83 -8.41
C HIS A 43 9.78 9.93 -7.32
N ILE A 44 10.33 8.73 -7.14
CA ILE A 44 9.86 7.75 -6.16
C ILE A 44 10.46 8.06 -4.79
N TYR A 45 9.61 8.35 -3.81
CA TYR A 45 10.01 8.56 -2.42
C TYR A 45 10.18 7.23 -1.67
N GLY A 46 9.43 6.20 -2.06
CA GLY A 46 9.56 4.88 -1.44
C GLY A 46 8.49 3.89 -1.87
N VAL A 47 8.76 2.62 -1.56
CA VAL A 47 7.81 1.51 -1.69
C VAL A 47 7.46 1.01 -0.29
N PHE A 48 6.20 1.04 0.05
CA PHE A 48 5.68 0.71 1.37
C PHE A 48 4.85 -0.56 1.26
N ALA A 49 5.22 -1.61 1.98
CA ALA A 49 4.33 -2.75 2.13
C ALA A 49 3.06 -2.28 2.84
N LYS A 50 1.88 -2.59 2.27
CA LYS A 50 0.63 -2.41 3.01
C LYS A 50 0.72 -3.37 4.19
N THR A 51 0.85 -2.85 5.41
CA THR A 51 0.91 -3.65 6.63
C THR A 51 -0.23 -4.67 6.59
N VAL A 52 0.07 -5.93 6.31
CA VAL A 52 -0.88 -7.03 6.42
C VAL A 52 -1.17 -7.21 7.91
N HIS A 53 -2.02 -6.35 8.47
CA HIS A 53 -2.81 -6.77 9.62
C HIS A 53 -3.39 -8.12 9.22
N ARG A 54 -3.05 -9.17 10.00
CA ARG A 54 -3.47 -10.55 9.73
C ARG A 54 -4.89 -10.51 9.16
N PRO A 55 -5.13 -10.99 7.92
CA PRO A 55 -6.49 -11.05 7.40
C PRO A 55 -7.34 -11.72 8.46
N SER A 56 -8.44 -11.09 8.87
CA SER A 56 -9.37 -11.72 9.81
C SER A 56 -9.79 -13.04 9.18
N SER A 57 -9.31 -14.16 9.73
CA SER A 57 -9.69 -15.46 9.23
C SER A 57 -11.16 -15.65 9.58
N SER A 58 -12.07 -15.39 8.64
CA SER A 58 -13.43 -15.88 8.69
C SER A 58 -13.45 -17.37 8.29
N ILE A 59 -12.46 -18.16 8.72
CA ILE A 59 -12.54 -19.60 8.56
C ILE A 59 -13.65 -20.04 9.52
N PRO A 60 -14.81 -20.50 9.01
CA PRO A 60 -15.84 -21.03 9.90
C PRO A 60 -15.21 -22.17 10.71
N PRO A 61 -15.55 -22.32 12.00
CA PRO A 61 -14.99 -23.40 12.80
C PRO A 61 -15.22 -24.73 12.08
N VAL A 62 -14.14 -25.50 11.91
CA VAL A 62 -14.21 -26.83 11.29
C VAL A 62 -15.26 -27.63 12.05
N PRO A 63 -16.32 -28.15 11.39
CA PRO A 63 -17.33 -28.96 12.05
C PRO A 63 -16.67 -30.15 12.73
N LYS A 64 -16.97 -30.37 14.01
CA LYS A 64 -16.39 -31.44 14.85
C LYS A 64 -16.62 -32.87 14.32
N HIS A 65 -17.41 -33.04 13.26
CA HIS A 65 -17.78 -34.33 12.68
C HIS A 65 -16.74 -34.96 11.75
N TYR A 66 -15.59 -34.31 11.51
CA TYR A 66 -14.50 -34.86 10.70
C TYR A 66 -13.43 -35.65 11.50
N TYR A 67 -13.61 -35.81 12.81
CA TYR A 67 -12.75 -36.63 13.67
C TYR A 67 -13.47 -37.92 14.08
N THR A 68 -13.78 -38.77 13.11
CA THR A 68 -14.13 -40.18 13.32
C THR A 68 -13.47 -41.01 12.24
#